data_AF-A0A8K0XS31-F1
#
_entry.id   AF-A0A8K0XS31-F1
#
_cell.length_a   1.000
_cell.length_b   1.000
_cell.length_c   1.000
_cell.angle_alpha   90.00
_cell.angle_beta   90.00
_cell.angle_gamma   90.00
#
_symmetry.space_group_name_H-M   'P 1'
#
loop_
_entity.id
_entity.type
_entity.pdbx_description
1 polymer ?
#
loop_
_entity_poly.entity_id
_entity_poly.type
_entity_poly.pdbx_seq_one_letter_code
_entity_poly.pdbx_strand_id
1 'polypeptide(L)'
;MPLHVHQSSTCDVCQEEYYNFSALLDGEVVPRTPHGIGCGHVFCIQCLKACRPSQCPLCRVPYDATRIKKLHVDKHTADGYDSFAKEEIRQVRSTVRGFEEGLSDQVINELLVEASTWLNGGAGYGSSSTGIRSEAVKTIYDALFRYKTIVRQTSSFEDERRELHRQINILKGEVLTAEVVERSLIEEQTKMKAEVIRLLSNDNTTLNILCSLTTDCALWINTSTINTMKLGSLGKKIGN
;
A
#
# COMPACT_ATOMS: atom_id res chain seq x y z
N MET A 1 -25.32 25.15 31.93
CA MET A 1 -23.99 24.75 31.43
C MET A 1 -23.05 24.63 32.62
N PRO A 2 -22.36 23.50 32.80
CA PRO A 2 -21.30 23.39 33.81
C PRO A 2 -20.16 24.36 33.48
N LEU A 3 -19.60 25.01 34.50
CA LEU A 3 -18.41 25.86 34.37
C LEU A 3 -17.17 24.96 34.45
N HIS A 4 -16.43 24.86 33.35
CA HIS A 4 -15.16 24.14 33.30
C HIS A 4 -14.01 25.09 33.60
N VAL A 5 -13.15 24.73 34.54
CA VAL A 5 -11.94 25.47 34.91
C VAL A 5 -10.74 24.70 34.37
N HIS A 6 -9.79 25.38 33.73
CA HIS A 6 -8.60 24.75 33.16
C HIS A 6 -7.60 24.39 34.28
N GLN A 7 -6.79 23.36 34.07
CA GLN A 7 -5.81 22.89 35.06
C GLN A 7 -4.73 23.94 35.41
N SER A 8 -4.41 24.83 34.47
CA SER A 8 -3.47 25.94 34.67
C SER A 8 -4.12 27.20 35.23
N SER A 9 -5.40 27.15 35.62
CA SER A 9 -6.06 28.28 36.25
C SER A 9 -5.50 28.52 37.64
N THR A 10 -5.32 29.80 37.97
CA THR A 10 -4.81 30.27 39.26
C THR A 10 -5.91 31.02 40.01
N CYS A 11 -5.72 31.22 41.31
CA CYS A 11 -6.60 32.05 42.12
C CYS A 11 -6.23 33.53 41.95
N ASP A 12 -7.18 34.39 41.59
CA ASP A 12 -6.90 35.83 41.36
C ASP A 12 -6.41 36.59 42.60
N VAL A 13 -6.56 36.01 43.80
CA VAL A 13 -6.15 36.65 45.07
C VAL A 13 -4.72 36.28 45.46
N CYS A 14 -4.40 34.99 45.50
CA CYS A 14 -3.07 34.51 45.90
C CYS A 14 -2.16 34.20 44.71
N GLN A 15 -2.67 34.26 43.48
CA GLN A 15 -1.99 33.93 42.22
C GLN A 15 -1.42 32.51 42.13
N GLU A 16 -1.75 31.63 43.07
CA GLU A 16 -1.30 30.24 43.05
C GLU A 16 -2.26 29.37 42.23
N GLU A 17 -1.69 28.34 41.61
CA GLU A 17 -2.42 27.31 40.88
C GLU A 17 -3.33 26.50 41.81
N TYR A 18 -4.50 26.13 41.32
CA TYR A 18 -5.43 25.35 42.13
C TYR A 18 -4.88 23.95 42.48
N TYR A 19 -4.16 23.27 41.60
CA TYR A 19 -3.76 21.85 41.82
C TYR A 19 -2.29 21.65 42.20
N ASN A 20 -1.57 22.70 42.57
CA ASN A 20 -0.19 22.56 43.03
C ASN A 20 -0.16 22.16 44.51
N PHE A 21 0.68 21.17 44.86
CA PHE A 21 0.68 20.45 46.15
C PHE A 21 1.33 21.21 47.32
N SER A 22 1.48 22.53 47.23
CA SER A 22 2.41 23.26 48.10
C SER A 22 1.80 23.98 49.30
N ALA A 23 0.49 23.87 49.56
CA ALA A 23 -0.12 24.54 50.70
C ALA A 23 -0.10 23.65 51.95
N LEU A 24 0.89 23.88 52.82
CA LEU A 24 0.91 23.33 54.18
C LEU A 24 -0.12 24.09 55.04
N LEU A 25 -1.19 23.41 55.44
CA LEU A 25 -2.09 23.85 56.51
C LEU A 25 -1.86 22.92 57.68
N ASP A 26 -1.38 23.46 58.81
CA ASP A 26 -1.20 22.70 60.05
C ASP A 26 -0.35 21.41 59.90
N GLY A 27 0.61 21.44 58.96
CA GLY A 27 1.49 20.30 58.67
C GLY A 27 0.94 19.27 57.69
N GLU A 28 -0.30 19.44 57.19
CA GLU A 28 -0.93 18.55 56.22
C GLU A 28 -1.04 19.22 54.84
N VAL A 29 -0.75 18.46 53.79
CA VAL A 29 -0.82 18.95 52.39
C VAL A 29 -2.29 18.89 51.95
N VAL A 30 -2.97 20.04 52.01
CA VAL A 30 -4.36 20.14 51.56
C VAL A 30 -4.39 20.72 50.14
N PRO A 31 -4.98 20.00 49.16
CA PRO A 31 -5.05 20.50 47.79
C PRO A 31 -5.90 21.77 47.76
N ARG A 32 -5.37 22.82 47.13
CA ARG A 32 -6.19 23.97 46.77
C ARG A 32 -7.22 23.48 45.76
N THR A 33 -8.43 23.99 45.86
CA THR A 33 -9.49 23.61 44.92
C THR A 33 -10.29 24.86 44.59
N PRO A 34 -10.71 25.04 43.33
CA PRO A 34 -11.47 26.20 42.94
C PRO A 34 -12.87 26.11 43.51
N HIS A 35 -13.34 27.24 44.03
CA HIS A 35 -14.68 27.37 44.58
C HIS A 35 -15.37 28.58 43.96
N GLY A 36 -16.58 28.37 43.46
CA GLY A 36 -17.44 29.43 42.97
C GLY A 36 -18.30 30.02 44.08
N ILE A 37 -18.48 31.33 44.07
CA ILE A 37 -19.40 32.07 44.95
C ILE A 37 -20.60 32.61 44.17
N GLY A 38 -21.61 33.14 44.86
CA GLY A 38 -22.89 33.54 44.27
C GLY A 38 -22.81 34.59 43.15
N CYS A 39 -21.74 35.37 43.08
CA CYS A 39 -21.51 36.35 42.02
C CYS A 39 -20.82 35.78 40.77
N GLY A 40 -20.46 34.49 40.75
CA GLY A 40 -19.86 33.81 39.61
C GLY A 40 -18.32 33.81 39.57
N HIS A 41 -17.65 34.58 40.43
CA HIS A 41 -16.18 34.54 40.53
C HIS A 41 -15.69 33.29 41.26
N VAL A 42 -14.46 32.87 40.92
CA VAL A 42 -13.85 31.63 41.39
C VAL A 42 -12.55 31.93 42.14
N PHE A 43 -12.42 31.39 43.35
CA PHE A 43 -11.23 31.56 44.20
C PHE A 43 -10.89 30.27 44.93
N CYS A 44 -9.72 30.20 45.56
CA CYS A 44 -9.40 29.08 46.44
C CYS A 44 -10.13 29.23 47.79
N ILE A 45 -10.45 28.10 48.44
CA ILE A 45 -11.19 28.11 49.71
C ILE A 45 -10.48 28.90 50.81
N GLN A 46 -9.15 28.94 50.79
CA GLN A 46 -8.33 29.67 51.76
C GLN A 46 -8.54 31.18 51.62
N CYS A 47 -8.48 31.72 50.39
CA CYS A 47 -8.73 33.14 50.14
C CYS A 47 -10.17 33.55 50.48
N LEU A 48 -11.16 32.69 50.21
CA LEU A 48 -12.56 32.95 50.58
C LEU A 48 -12.79 32.96 52.09
N LYS A 49 -12.07 32.14 52.86
CA LYS A 49 -12.14 32.12 54.32
C LYS A 49 -11.39 33.28 54.98
N ALA A 50 -10.32 33.76 54.34
CA ALA A 50 -9.52 34.88 54.83
C ALA A 50 -10.19 36.24 54.60
N CYS A 51 -11.09 36.36 53.62
CA CYS A 51 -11.76 37.61 53.31
C CYS A 51 -12.76 38.02 54.42
N ARG A 52 -12.50 39.17 55.05
CA ARG A 52 -13.39 39.80 56.05
C ARG A 52 -13.60 41.28 55.70
N PRO A 53 -14.85 41.75 55.48
CA PRO A 53 -16.11 40.99 55.46
C PRO A 53 -16.19 40.01 54.28
N SER A 54 -17.16 39.09 54.29
CA SER A 54 -17.39 38.11 53.20
C SER A 54 -17.91 38.78 51.92
N GLN A 55 -17.02 39.49 51.23
CA GLN A 55 -17.27 40.23 49.99
C GLN A 55 -16.33 39.73 48.90
N CYS A 56 -16.84 39.62 47.67
CA CYS A 56 -16.02 39.18 46.56
C CYS A 56 -14.81 40.11 46.36
N PRO A 57 -13.56 39.60 46.32
CA PRO A 57 -12.37 40.42 46.11
C PRO A 57 -12.38 41.24 44.81
N LEU A 58 -13.10 40.77 43.79
CA LEU A 58 -13.16 41.42 42.47
C LEU A 58 -14.32 42.42 42.35
N CYS A 59 -15.55 41.98 42.63
CA CYS A 59 -16.74 42.82 42.42
C CYS A 59 -17.37 43.38 43.70
N ARG A 60 -16.82 43.08 44.89
CA ARG A 60 -17.30 43.50 46.23
C ARG A 60 -18.73 43.09 46.58
N VAL A 61 -19.41 42.31 45.74
CA VAL A 61 -20.72 41.75 46.04
C VAL A 61 -20.61 40.84 47.28
N PRO A 62 -21.44 41.04 48.31
CA PRO A 62 -21.43 40.18 49.49
C PRO A 62 -21.82 38.75 49.09
N TYR A 63 -21.15 37.77 49.68
CA TYR A 63 -21.46 36.36 49.46
C TYR A 63 -21.73 35.63 50.77
N ASP A 64 -22.56 34.60 50.69
CA ASP A 64 -22.86 33.71 51.79
C ASP A 64 -21.80 32.59 51.85
N ALA A 65 -21.06 32.53 52.96
CA ALA A 65 -20.01 31.53 53.18
C ALA A 65 -20.55 30.09 53.19
N THR A 66 -21.84 29.89 53.46
CA THR A 66 -22.48 28.57 53.44
C THR A 66 -22.82 28.09 52.01
N ARG A 67 -22.86 29.02 51.04
CA ARG A 67 -23.23 28.75 49.64
C ARG A 67 -22.03 28.62 48.71
N ILE A 68 -20.82 28.53 49.24
CA ILE A 68 -19.60 28.32 48.47
C ILE A 68 -19.64 26.90 47.86
N LYS A 69 -19.52 26.81 46.54
CA LYS A 69 -19.55 25.52 45.83
C LYS A 69 -18.17 25.15 45.31
N LYS A 70 -17.70 23.96 45.67
CA LYS A 70 -16.49 23.37 45.09
C LYS A 70 -16.74 23.09 43.60
N LEU A 71 -15.88 23.60 42.74
CA LEU A 71 -15.94 23.33 41.31
C LEU A 71 -15.16 22.05 40.99
N HIS A 72 -15.70 21.26 40.08
CA HIS A 72 -14.95 20.17 39.47
C HIS A 72 -13.99 20.78 38.47
N VAL A 73 -12.71 20.50 38.63
CA VAL A 73 -11.74 20.72 37.56
C VAL A 73 -11.57 19.38 36.91
N ASP A 74 -11.76 19.37 35.60
CA ASP A 74 -11.35 18.24 34.78
C ASP A 74 -9.85 18.13 34.95
N LYS A 75 -9.44 17.27 35.89
CA LYS A 75 -8.07 16.82 35.95
C LYS A 75 -7.87 16.08 34.64
N HIS A 76 -7.26 16.75 33.66
CA HIS A 76 -6.35 16.05 32.78
C HIS A 76 -5.30 15.47 33.70
N THR A 77 -5.56 14.26 34.21
CA THR A 77 -4.69 13.61 35.16
C THR A 77 -3.34 13.44 34.47
N ALA A 78 -2.32 14.09 35.04
CA ALA A 78 -0.92 13.83 34.73
C ALA A 78 -0.54 12.34 34.93
N ASP A 79 -1.44 11.55 35.55
CA ASP A 79 -1.17 10.19 36.03
C ASP A 79 -1.65 9.08 35.08
N GLY A 80 -1.94 9.35 33.81
CA GLY A 80 -2.00 8.27 32.81
C GLY A 80 -2.83 8.50 31.56
N TYR A 81 -3.90 9.28 31.60
CA TYR A 81 -4.76 9.46 30.42
C TYR A 81 -4.04 10.27 29.33
N ASP A 82 -3.25 11.27 29.73
CA ASP A 82 -2.40 12.05 28.81
C ASP A 82 -1.18 11.24 28.34
N SER A 83 -0.65 10.29 29.13
CA SER A 83 0.44 9.43 28.68
C SER A 83 -0.02 8.45 27.59
N PHE A 84 -1.17 7.81 27.76
CA PHE A 84 -1.72 6.92 26.73
C PHE A 84 -2.13 7.69 25.48
N ALA A 85 -2.77 8.87 25.63
CA ALA A 85 -3.11 9.71 24.49
C ALA A 85 -1.87 10.26 23.77
N LYS A 86 -0.83 10.69 24.50
CA LYS A 86 0.46 11.12 23.90
C LYS A 86 1.14 9.99 23.16
N GLU A 87 1.15 8.80 23.74
CA GLU A 87 1.75 7.62 23.12
C GLU A 87 0.95 7.18 21.88
N GLU A 88 -0.38 7.17 21.96
CA GLU A 88 -1.27 6.95 20.82
C GLU A 88 -1.02 7.98 19.70
N ILE A 89 -0.97 9.27 20.04
CA ILE A 89 -0.64 10.35 19.09
C ILE A 89 0.77 10.15 18.51
N ARG A 90 1.74 9.68 19.30
CA ARG A 90 3.09 9.35 18.84
C ARG A 90 3.04 8.22 17.80
N GLN A 91 2.29 7.15 18.06
CA GLN A 91 2.13 6.03 17.13
C GLN A 91 1.47 6.46 15.82
N VAL A 92 0.39 7.26 15.91
CA VAL A 92 -0.31 7.81 14.74
C VAL A 92 0.63 8.67 13.92
N ARG A 93 1.35 9.61 14.54
CA ARG A 93 2.27 10.53 13.84
C ARG A 93 3.45 9.80 13.21
N SER A 94 4.03 8.83 13.91
CA SER A 94 5.13 8.00 13.39
C SER A 94 4.69 7.27 12.12
N THR A 95 3.51 6.66 12.16
CA THR A 95 2.94 5.97 11.00
C THR A 95 2.70 6.91 9.82
N VAL A 96 2.04 8.06 10.06
CA VAL A 96 1.74 9.04 9.00
C VAL A 96 3.01 9.55 8.34
N ARG A 97 4.03 9.94 9.11
CA ARG A 97 5.31 10.41 8.57
C ARG A 97 5.99 9.34 7.72
N GLY A 98 5.95 8.09 8.19
CA GLY A 98 6.48 6.98 7.44
C GLY A 98 5.88 6.89 6.03
N PHE A 99 4.55 7.00 5.91
CA PHE A 99 3.88 6.96 4.62
C PHE A 99 4.28 8.11 3.67
N GLU A 100 4.52 9.31 4.19
CA GLU A 100 4.93 10.47 3.39
C GLU A 100 6.34 10.29 2.78
N GLU A 101 7.24 9.59 3.47
CA GLU A 101 8.64 9.40 3.06
C GLU A 101 8.86 8.16 2.15
N GLY A 102 7.83 7.34 1.93
CA GLY A 102 7.94 6.10 1.18
C GLY A 102 8.56 4.97 2.01
N LEU A 103 7.75 4.36 2.87
CA LEU A 103 8.15 3.31 3.80
C LEU A 103 8.94 2.16 3.14
N SER A 104 10.13 1.88 3.66
CA SER A 104 10.83 0.61 3.41
C SER A 104 10.16 -0.54 4.18
N ASP A 105 10.30 -1.78 3.70
CA ASP A 105 9.74 -2.96 4.39
C ASP A 105 10.28 -3.09 5.83
N GLN A 106 11.52 -2.65 6.08
CA GLN A 106 12.10 -2.61 7.42
C GLN A 106 11.32 -1.68 8.35
N VAL A 107 11.04 -0.44 7.93
CA VAL A 107 10.31 0.53 8.77
C VAL A 107 8.87 0.05 9.04
N ILE A 108 8.21 -0.56 8.05
CA ILE A 108 6.87 -1.14 8.25
C ILE A 108 6.90 -2.24 9.33
N ASN A 109 7.93 -3.10 9.29
CA ASN A 109 8.10 -4.16 10.29
C ASN A 109 8.34 -3.59 11.69
N GLU A 110 9.17 -2.56 11.81
CA GLU A 110 9.42 -1.87 13.08
C GLU A 110 8.13 -1.26 13.65
N LEU A 111 7.35 -0.54 12.83
CA LEU A 111 6.06 0.03 13.23
C LEU A 111 5.04 -1.05 13.64
N LEU A 112 5.00 -2.19 12.94
CA LEU A 112 4.12 -3.32 13.30
C LEU A 112 4.54 -3.95 14.64
N VAL A 113 5.85 -4.11 14.90
CA VAL A 113 6.36 -4.63 16.17
C VAL A 113 6.04 -3.65 17.31
N GLU A 114 6.24 -2.36 17.08
CA GLU A 114 5.95 -1.31 18.06
C GLU A 114 4.45 -1.25 18.38
N ALA A 115 3.60 -1.16 17.35
CA ALA A 115 2.15 -1.14 17.50
C ALA A 115 1.62 -2.42 18.15
N SER A 116 2.18 -3.60 17.83
CA SER A 116 1.79 -4.86 18.49
C SER A 116 2.30 -4.96 19.93
N THR A 117 3.46 -4.38 20.24
CA THR A 117 3.97 -4.31 21.62
C THR A 117 3.12 -3.39 22.46
N TRP A 118 2.71 -2.24 21.92
CA TRP A 118 1.74 -1.35 22.56
C TRP A 118 0.38 -2.02 22.71
N LEU A 119 -0.06 -2.63 21.60
CA LEU A 119 -1.05 -3.70 21.46
C LEU A 119 -1.09 -4.54 22.72
N ASN A 120 -0.03 -5.27 23.01
CA ASN A 120 -0.03 -6.39 23.95
C ASN A 120 0.53 -6.07 25.35
N GLY A 121 1.28 -4.98 25.49
CA GLY A 121 2.16 -4.66 26.62
C GLY A 121 1.50 -4.15 27.91
N GLY A 122 0.18 -4.05 27.97
CA GLY A 122 -0.55 -3.47 29.12
C GLY A 122 -0.62 -4.30 30.41
N ALA A 123 0.10 -5.42 30.54
CA ALA A 123 -0.05 -6.32 31.70
C ALA A 123 0.85 -6.00 32.92
N GLY A 124 1.78 -5.05 32.80
CA GLY A 124 2.87 -4.88 33.79
C GLY A 124 2.56 -4.06 35.05
N TYR A 125 1.55 -3.20 35.04
CA TYR A 125 1.28 -2.28 36.17
C TYR A 125 -0.16 -2.36 36.64
N GLY A 126 -0.51 -3.45 37.34
CA GLY A 126 -1.52 -3.53 38.42
C GLY A 126 -2.96 -3.04 38.18
N SER A 127 -3.31 -2.51 37.02
CA SER A 127 -4.62 -1.96 36.73
C SER A 127 -5.43 -2.97 35.93
N SER A 128 -6.30 -3.71 36.63
CA SER A 128 -7.23 -4.69 36.07
C SER A 128 -8.34 -4.08 35.18
N SER A 129 -8.08 -2.93 34.54
CA SER A 129 -8.99 -2.32 33.57
C SER A 129 -8.71 -2.88 32.18
N THR A 130 -9.17 -4.12 31.96
CA THR A 130 -9.07 -4.91 30.72
C THR A 130 -9.86 -4.34 29.52
N GLY A 131 -10.27 -3.08 29.54
CA GLY A 131 -11.46 -2.66 28.80
C GLY A 131 -11.25 -2.14 27.38
N ILE A 132 -10.34 -1.19 27.16
CA ILE A 132 -10.35 -0.42 25.91
C ILE A 132 -8.91 -0.07 25.55
N ARG A 133 -8.23 -0.99 24.86
CA ARG A 133 -7.02 -0.63 24.10
C ARG A 133 -7.47 0.29 22.95
N SER A 134 -6.67 1.31 22.61
CA SER A 134 -7.06 2.30 21.59
C SER A 134 -7.49 1.61 20.29
N GLU A 135 -8.73 1.84 19.90
CA GLU A 135 -9.27 1.39 18.60
C GLU A 135 -8.53 2.05 17.44
N ALA A 136 -7.97 3.24 17.65
CA ALA A 136 -7.19 3.94 16.62
C ALA A 136 -5.86 3.23 16.34
N VAL A 137 -5.11 2.83 17.38
CA VAL A 137 -3.84 2.10 17.21
C VAL A 137 -4.10 0.73 16.56
N LYS A 138 -5.21 0.07 16.92
CA LYS A 138 -5.60 -1.20 16.31
C LYS A 138 -5.93 -1.04 14.83
N THR A 139 -6.69 -0.01 14.49
CA THR A 139 -7.02 0.33 13.09
C THR A 139 -5.76 0.60 12.28
N ILE A 140 -4.79 1.32 12.87
CA ILE A 140 -3.50 1.59 12.23
C ILE A 140 -2.70 0.30 12.02
N TYR A 141 -2.66 -0.58 13.02
CA TYR A 141 -1.99 -1.88 12.91
C TYR A 141 -2.59 -2.72 11.76
N ASP A 142 -3.92 -2.83 11.70
CA ASP A 142 -4.60 -3.57 10.65
C ASP A 142 -4.34 -2.96 9.26
N ALA A 143 -4.33 -1.62 9.17
CA ALA A 143 -4.01 -0.91 7.94
C ALA A 143 -2.56 -1.15 7.49
N LEU A 144 -1.58 -1.07 8.40
CA LEU A 144 -0.17 -1.35 8.13
C LEU A 144 0.03 -2.80 7.68
N PHE A 145 -0.66 -3.75 8.31
CA PHE A 145 -0.58 -5.16 7.94
C PHE A 145 -1.14 -5.43 6.53
N ARG A 146 -2.29 -4.81 6.21
CA ARG A 146 -2.86 -4.86 4.85
C ARG A 146 -1.94 -4.21 3.82
N TYR A 147 -1.39 -3.05 4.13
CA TYR A 147 -0.43 -2.36 3.27
C TYR A 147 0.78 -3.24 2.97
N LYS A 148 1.39 -3.86 3.99
CA LYS A 148 2.50 -4.81 3.83
C LYS A 148 2.15 -5.97 2.89
N THR A 149 0.95 -6.53 3.04
CA THR A 149 0.46 -7.60 2.16
C THR A 149 0.39 -7.13 0.70
N ILE A 150 -0.16 -5.94 0.47
CA ILE A 150 -0.28 -5.34 -0.87
C ILE A 150 1.09 -5.06 -1.48
N VAL A 151 2.05 -4.53 -0.72
CA VAL A 151 3.42 -4.28 -1.19
C VAL A 151 4.09 -5.58 -1.64
N ARG A 152 3.95 -6.67 -0.87
CA ARG A 152 4.49 -7.98 -1.25
C ARG A 152 3.84 -8.54 -2.51
N GLN A 153 2.52 -8.42 -2.64
CA GLN A 153 1.81 -8.85 -3.85
C GLN A 153 2.25 -8.03 -5.06
N THR A 154 2.40 -6.71 -4.90
CA THR A 154 2.85 -5.82 -5.97
C THR A 154 4.25 -6.18 -6.43
N SER A 155 5.19 -6.41 -5.51
CA SER A 155 6.54 -6.89 -5.85
C SER A 155 6.51 -8.22 -6.61
N SER A 156 5.66 -9.17 -6.19
CA SER A 156 5.51 -10.45 -6.87
C SER A 156 4.96 -10.29 -8.29
N PHE A 157 3.98 -9.41 -8.50
CA PHE A 157 3.46 -9.12 -9.83
C PHE A 157 4.47 -8.41 -10.71
N GLU A 158 5.31 -7.54 -10.14
CA GLU A 158 6.41 -6.91 -10.88
C GLU A 158 7.46 -7.93 -11.32
N ASP A 159 7.78 -8.91 -10.47
CA ASP A 159 8.68 -10.02 -10.81
C ASP A 159 8.12 -10.87 -11.94
N GLU A 160 6.86 -11.26 -11.85
CA GLU A 160 6.14 -12.00 -12.90
C GLU A 160 6.10 -11.21 -14.21
N ARG A 161 5.80 -9.90 -14.14
CA ARG A 161 5.81 -9.02 -15.32
C ARG A 161 7.20 -8.94 -15.96
N ARG A 162 8.26 -8.86 -15.15
CA ARG A 162 9.65 -8.88 -15.66
C ARG A 162 9.97 -10.19 -16.36
N GLU A 163 9.50 -11.31 -15.81
CA GLU A 163 9.74 -12.63 -16.39
C GLU A 163 8.99 -12.84 -17.71
N LEU A 164 7.69 -12.50 -17.76
CA LEU A 164 6.92 -12.53 -19.00
C LEU A 164 7.55 -11.64 -20.08
N HIS A 165 8.09 -10.49 -19.69
CA HIS A 165 8.78 -9.61 -20.63
C HIS A 165 10.06 -10.25 -21.20
N ARG A 166 10.82 -10.99 -20.39
CA ARG A 166 11.98 -11.77 -20.88
C ARG A 166 11.55 -12.85 -21.85
N GLN A 167 10.48 -13.60 -21.55
CA GLN A 167 9.96 -14.64 -22.44
C GLN A 167 9.51 -14.07 -23.78
N ILE A 168 8.81 -12.93 -23.77
CA ILE A 168 8.42 -12.22 -25.00
C ILE A 168 9.66 -11.86 -25.83
N ASN A 169 10.73 -11.39 -25.20
CA ASN A 169 11.95 -11.00 -25.92
C ASN A 169 12.68 -12.21 -26.50
N ILE A 170 12.70 -13.35 -25.80
CA ILE A 170 13.25 -14.61 -26.31
C ILE A 170 12.45 -15.09 -27.53
N LEU A 171 11.12 -15.20 -27.40
CA LEU A 171 10.24 -15.64 -28.49
C LEU A 171 10.35 -14.73 -29.72
N LYS A 172 10.48 -13.41 -29.52
CA LYS A 172 10.74 -12.47 -30.61
C LYS A 172 12.06 -12.77 -31.34
N GLY A 173 13.12 -13.11 -30.60
CA GLY A 173 14.39 -13.53 -31.19
C GLY A 173 14.28 -14.82 -32.01
N GLU A 174 13.52 -15.78 -31.50
CA GLU A 174 13.27 -17.05 -32.19
C GLU A 174 12.46 -16.85 -33.49
N VAL A 175 11.42 -16.02 -33.45
CA VAL A 175 10.63 -15.65 -34.64
C VAL A 175 11.52 -15.00 -35.70
N LEU A 176 12.36 -14.02 -35.32
CA LEU A 176 13.29 -13.39 -36.27
C LEU A 176 14.28 -14.40 -36.87
N THR A 177 14.76 -15.34 -36.06
CA THR A 177 15.66 -16.40 -36.53
C THR A 177 14.95 -17.33 -37.52
N ALA A 178 13.70 -17.71 -37.22
CA ALA A 178 12.88 -18.53 -38.09
C ALA A 178 12.60 -17.83 -39.43
N GLU A 179 12.31 -16.52 -39.42
CA GLU A 179 12.12 -15.71 -40.65
C GLU A 179 13.39 -15.71 -41.53
N VAL A 180 14.58 -15.62 -40.93
CA VAL A 180 15.86 -15.70 -41.67
C VAL A 180 16.05 -17.08 -42.30
N VAL A 181 15.79 -18.15 -41.54
CA VAL A 181 15.88 -19.53 -42.04
C VAL A 181 14.88 -19.77 -43.16
N GLU A 182 13.63 -19.34 -43.00
CA GLU A 182 12.60 -19.46 -44.03
C GLU A 182 13.01 -18.76 -45.32
N ARG A 183 13.51 -17.52 -45.23
CA ARG A 183 14.00 -16.78 -46.41
C ARG A 183 15.13 -17.52 -47.12
N SER A 184 16.10 -18.05 -46.38
CA SER A 184 17.21 -18.83 -46.94
C SER A 184 16.73 -20.11 -47.64
N LEU A 185 15.76 -20.82 -47.06
CA LEU A 185 15.18 -22.02 -47.66
C LEU A 185 14.42 -21.71 -48.96
N ILE A 186 13.66 -20.61 -48.99
CA ILE A 186 12.96 -20.15 -50.20
C ILE A 186 13.99 -19.84 -51.31
N GLU A 187 15.06 -19.11 -50.99
CA GLU A 187 16.13 -18.79 -51.94
C GLU A 187 16.76 -20.06 -52.54
N GLU A 188 17.17 -21.03 -51.72
CA GLU A 188 17.71 -22.30 -52.21
C GLU A 188 16.69 -23.11 -53.02
N GLN A 189 15.40 -23.09 -52.64
CA GLN A 189 14.35 -23.73 -53.43
C GLN A 189 14.22 -23.09 -54.82
N THR A 190 14.28 -21.75 -54.90
CA THR A 190 14.22 -21.05 -56.19
C THR A 190 15.43 -21.37 -57.07
N LYS A 191 16.62 -21.46 -56.48
CA LYS A 191 17.87 -21.82 -57.15
C LYS A 191 17.84 -23.25 -57.68
N MET A 192 17.40 -24.21 -56.86
CA MET A 192 17.22 -25.61 -57.31
C MET A 192 16.20 -25.72 -58.43
N LYS A 193 15.06 -25.02 -58.34
CA LYS A 193 14.05 -24.99 -59.41
C LYS A 193 14.63 -24.43 -60.71
N ALA A 194 15.41 -23.35 -60.65
CA ALA A 194 16.07 -22.78 -61.82
C ALA A 194 17.09 -23.75 -62.44
N GLU A 195 17.85 -24.47 -61.62
CA GLU A 195 18.82 -25.47 -62.09
C GLU A 195 18.13 -26.66 -62.76
N VAL A 196 17.03 -27.18 -62.20
CA VAL A 196 16.24 -28.24 -62.83
C VAL A 196 15.69 -27.78 -64.18
N ILE A 197 15.16 -26.55 -64.26
CA ILE A 197 14.69 -25.97 -65.53
C ILE A 197 15.83 -25.88 -66.56
N ARG A 198 17.04 -25.48 -66.12
CA ARG A 198 18.24 -25.40 -66.97
C ARG A 198 18.62 -26.78 -67.52
N LEU A 199 18.65 -27.81 -66.68
CA LEU A 199 18.96 -29.19 -67.10
C LEU A 199 17.93 -29.73 -68.08
N LEU A 200 16.63 -29.56 -67.79
CA LEU A 200 15.55 -29.98 -68.70
C LEU A 200 15.60 -29.26 -70.06
N SER A 201 16.01 -27.99 -70.07
CA SER A 201 16.16 -27.22 -71.31
C SER A 201 17.32 -27.75 -72.16
N ASN A 202 18.44 -28.11 -71.53
CA ASN A 202 19.58 -28.71 -72.21
C ASN A 202 19.22 -30.09 -72.80
N ASP A 203 18.48 -30.92 -72.06
CA ASP A 203 18.05 -32.24 -72.54
C ASP A 203 17.05 -32.15 -73.72
N ASN A 204 16.17 -31.16 -73.71
CA ASN A 204 15.31 -30.88 -74.87
C ASN A 204 16.10 -30.43 -76.10
N THR A 205 17.20 -29.68 -75.93
CA THR A 205 18.06 -29.33 -77.07
C THR A 205 18.79 -30.54 -77.62
N THR A 206 19.29 -31.46 -76.78
CA THR A 206 19.90 -32.71 -77.26
C THR A 206 18.88 -33.63 -77.91
N LEU A 207 17.65 -33.73 -77.40
CA LEU A 207 16.55 -34.46 -78.05
C LEU A 207 16.17 -33.85 -79.40
N ASN A 208 16.10 -32.52 -79.52
CA ASN A 208 15.83 -31.86 -80.80
C ASN A 208 16.96 -32.08 -81.82
N ILE A 209 18.22 -32.09 -81.38
CA ILE A 209 19.37 -32.40 -82.25
C ILE A 209 19.30 -33.87 -82.71
N LEU A 210 19.03 -34.82 -81.82
CA LEU A 210 18.86 -36.24 -82.16
C LEU A 210 17.65 -36.48 -83.08
N CYS A 211 16.55 -35.74 -82.91
CA CYS A 211 15.40 -35.83 -83.80
C CYS A 211 15.72 -35.28 -85.19
N SER A 212 16.47 -34.17 -85.28
CA SER A 212 16.94 -33.63 -86.58
C SER A 212 17.93 -34.53 -87.32
N LEU A 213 18.69 -35.36 -86.57
CA LEU A 213 19.61 -36.36 -87.14
C LEU A 213 18.90 -37.66 -87.54
N THR A 214 17.69 -37.92 -87.02
CA THR A 214 16.91 -39.12 -87.33
C THR A 214 15.76 -38.85 -88.31
N THR A 215 15.48 -37.59 -88.66
CA THR A 215 14.58 -37.25 -89.77
C THR A 215 15.08 -37.71 -91.14
N ASP A 216 16.37 -38.07 -91.28
CA ASP A 216 16.88 -38.78 -92.46
C ASP A 216 16.64 -40.31 -92.40
N CYS A 217 16.17 -40.86 -91.28
CA CYS A 217 15.73 -42.25 -91.14
C CYS A 217 14.20 -42.42 -91.10
N ALA A 218 13.42 -41.34 -91.14
CA ALA A 218 11.95 -41.37 -91.09
C ALA A 218 11.29 -41.79 -92.42
N LEU A 219 12.01 -42.50 -93.29
CA LEU A 219 11.45 -43.19 -94.47
C LEU A 219 11.20 -44.69 -94.21
N TRP A 220 11.41 -45.22 -92.99
CA TRP A 220 11.32 -46.68 -92.80
C TRP A 220 10.64 -47.25 -91.56
N ILE A 221 9.83 -46.51 -90.80
CA ILE A 221 8.89 -47.17 -89.86
C ILE A 221 7.49 -46.58 -90.01
N ASN A 222 6.80 -47.17 -90.97
CA ASN A 222 5.36 -47.18 -91.11
C ASN A 222 4.74 -47.95 -89.92
N THR A 223 3.62 -47.44 -89.40
CA THR A 223 2.57 -48.17 -88.67
C THR A 223 2.96 -49.10 -87.52
N SER A 224 2.63 -48.71 -86.28
CA SER A 224 1.73 -49.49 -85.39
C SER A 224 1.57 -48.83 -84.00
N THR A 225 0.34 -48.40 -83.71
CA THR A 225 -0.43 -48.76 -82.50
C THR A 225 0.22 -48.62 -81.12
N ILE A 226 -0.35 -47.74 -80.27
CA ILE A 226 -0.55 -47.78 -78.79
C ILE A 226 -0.99 -46.34 -78.45
N ASN A 227 -2.26 -45.96 -78.24
CA ASN A 227 -3.38 -46.48 -77.46
C ASN A 227 -3.12 -46.51 -75.93
N THR A 228 -3.96 -45.76 -75.19
CA THR A 228 -4.09 -45.66 -73.72
C THR A 228 -3.05 -44.75 -73.02
N MET A 229 -3.37 -43.85 -72.08
CA MET A 229 -4.41 -43.87 -71.04
C MET A 229 -4.95 -42.48 -70.67
N LYS A 230 -6.26 -42.43 -70.43
CA LYS A 230 -6.97 -41.46 -69.59
C LYS A 230 -6.31 -41.39 -68.20
N LEU A 231 -5.87 -40.21 -67.77
CA LEU A 231 -5.64 -39.94 -66.35
C LEU A 231 -6.90 -39.28 -65.77
N GLY A 232 -7.57 -40.07 -64.94
CA GLY A 232 -8.78 -39.71 -64.23
C GLY A 232 -8.55 -38.64 -63.18
N SER A 233 -9.57 -37.81 -63.03
CA SER A 233 -9.81 -36.94 -61.89
C SER A 233 -9.73 -37.72 -60.57
N LEU A 234 -8.91 -37.25 -59.65
CA LEU A 234 -9.06 -37.55 -58.21
C LEU A 234 -8.92 -36.24 -57.45
N GLY A 235 -10.03 -35.52 -57.41
CA GLY A 235 -10.28 -34.53 -56.38
C GLY A 235 -10.39 -35.25 -55.04
N LYS A 236 -9.49 -34.93 -54.11
CA LYS A 236 -9.60 -35.34 -52.71
C LYS A 236 -9.91 -34.10 -51.89
N LYS A 237 -11.19 -34.01 -51.47
CA LYS A 237 -11.66 -33.15 -50.39
C LYS A 237 -10.83 -33.44 -49.13
N ILE A 238 -10.37 -32.39 -48.46
CA ILE A 238 -10.11 -32.43 -47.02
C ILE A 238 -10.90 -31.27 -46.45
N GLY A 239 -11.90 -31.61 -45.63
CA GLY A 239 -12.71 -30.67 -44.89
C GLY A 239 -12.19 -30.50 -43.47
N ASN A 240 -12.66 -29.39 -42.89
CA ASN A 240 -12.78 -29.00 -41.48
C ASN A 240 -11.55 -29.04 -40.59
#